data_AF-A0A2S9INJ7-F1
#
_entry.id   AF-A0A2S9INJ7-F1
#
_cell.length_a   1.000
_cell.length_b   1.000
_cell.length_c   1.000
_cell.angle_alpha   90.00
_cell.angle_beta   90.00
_cell.angle_gamma   90.00
#
_symmetry.space_group_name_H-M   'P 1'
#
loop_
_entity.id
_entity.type
_entity.pdbx_description
1 polymer ?
#
loop_
_entity_poly.entity_id
_entity_poly.type
_entity_poly.pdbx_seq_one_letter_code
_entity_poly.pdbx_strand_id
1 'polypeptide(L)'
;MTDRIHCCVPFCKRTRHNREGFSEWICAVHWPPVSKTLKRRRTRLDRRYRKLFGSNPFWAYKGGSPERLGAVRLDRLCSKAWTACKRQAIERAMGL
;
A
#
# COMPACT_ATOMS: atom_id res chain seq x y z
N MET A 1 17.12 -13.44 -7.28
CA MET A 1 16.18 -12.30 -7.21
C MET A 1 16.49 -11.52 -5.95
N THR A 2 16.67 -10.21 -6.02
CA THR A 2 17.12 -9.41 -4.88
C THR A 2 16.09 -9.48 -3.76
N ASP A 3 16.41 -10.23 -2.70
CA ASP A 3 15.57 -10.41 -1.50
C ASP A 3 15.26 -9.09 -0.77
N ARG A 4 15.79 -7.96 -1.24
CA ARG A 4 15.69 -6.66 -0.60
C ARG A 4 14.90 -5.69 -1.47
N ILE A 5 13.95 -5.00 -0.85
CA ILE A 5 13.21 -3.90 -1.44
C ILE A 5 13.74 -2.56 -0.91
N HIS A 6 13.95 -1.60 -1.80
CA HIS A 6 14.36 -0.24 -1.47
C HIS A 6 13.16 0.60 -1.01
N CYS A 7 13.41 1.58 -0.15
CA CYS A 7 12.41 2.58 0.17
C CYS A 7 12.04 3.36 -1.11
N CYS A 8 10.75 3.54 -1.37
CA CYS A 8 10.26 4.24 -2.57
C CYS A 8 10.37 5.79 -2.47
N VAL A 9 11.00 6.32 -1.43
CA VAL A 9 11.27 7.77 -1.29
C VAL A 9 12.56 8.11 -2.03
N PRO A 10 12.57 9.15 -2.89
CA PRO A 10 13.76 9.54 -3.66
C PRO A 10 15.00 9.70 -2.77
N PHE A 11 16.15 9.26 -3.29
CA PHE A 11 17.46 9.31 -2.64
C PHE A 11 17.60 8.51 -1.33
N CYS A 12 16.54 7.83 -0.87
CA CYS A 12 16.62 6.97 0.30
C CYS A 12 17.32 5.64 -0.04
N LYS A 13 18.46 5.38 0.61
CA LYS A 13 19.21 4.12 0.43
C LYS A 13 18.75 2.98 1.34
N ARG A 14 17.76 3.20 2.22
CA ARG A 14 17.27 2.17 3.14
C ARG A 14 16.63 1.03 2.37
N THR A 15 16.91 -0.20 2.78
CA THR A 15 16.37 -1.44 2.23
C THR A 15 15.84 -2.35 3.34
N ARG A 16 14.90 -3.24 3.03
CA ARG A 16 14.48 -4.33 3.93
C ARG A 16 14.36 -5.64 3.16
N HIS A 17 14.40 -6.77 3.86
CA HIS A 17 14.00 -8.04 3.28
C HIS A 17 12.52 -8.01 2.84
N ASN A 18 12.25 -8.54 1.65
CA ASN A 18 10.95 -8.59 1.00
C ASN A 18 10.36 -10.00 0.96
N ARG A 19 10.33 -10.68 2.11
CA ARG A 19 9.77 -12.05 2.25
C ARG A 19 8.31 -12.15 1.80
N GLU A 20 7.60 -11.03 1.89
CA GLU A 20 6.16 -10.91 1.60
C GLU A 20 5.87 -10.54 0.13
N GLY A 21 6.91 -10.27 -0.68
CA GLY A 21 6.73 -9.99 -2.11
C GLY A 21 6.05 -8.66 -2.43
N PHE A 22 6.22 -7.63 -1.58
CA PHE A 22 5.68 -6.29 -1.85
C PHE A 22 6.32 -5.65 -3.08
N SER A 23 5.56 -4.86 -3.83
CA SER A 23 6.07 -4.06 -4.96
C SER A 23 6.74 -2.76 -4.49
N GLU A 24 6.25 -2.18 -3.40
CA GLU A 24 6.72 -0.91 -2.85
C GLU A 24 6.82 -0.94 -1.33
N TRP A 25 7.73 -0.14 -0.77
CA TRP A 25 7.91 -0.03 0.67
C TRP A 25 8.36 1.38 1.07
N ILE A 26 7.87 1.86 2.21
CA ILE A 26 8.31 3.11 2.85
C ILE A 26 9.03 2.75 4.15
N CYS A 27 10.24 3.24 4.34
CA CYS A 27 11.05 2.90 5.50
C CYS A 27 10.53 3.51 6.80
N ALA A 28 10.99 2.99 7.94
CA ALA A 28 10.60 3.43 9.27
C ALA A 28 10.94 4.90 9.57
N VAL A 29 11.81 5.55 8.79
CA VAL A 29 12.12 6.99 8.93
C VAL A 29 11.13 7.86 8.15
N HIS A 30 10.72 7.43 6.96
CA HIS A 30 9.80 8.21 6.11
C HIS A 30 8.32 7.92 6.38
N TRP A 31 8.01 6.82 7.08
CA TRP A 31 6.63 6.51 7.44
C TRP A 31 6.05 7.40 8.55
N PRO A 32 6.75 7.70 9.67
CA PRO A 32 6.22 8.51 10.76
C PRO A 32 5.68 9.89 10.33
N PRO A 33 6.36 10.67 9.44
CA PRO A 33 5.87 11.97 8.98
C PRO A 33 4.54 11.95 8.22
N VAL A 34 4.14 10.80 7.65
CA VAL A 34 2.83 10.66 7.01
C VAL A 34 1.72 10.85 8.04
N SER A 35 0.74 11.69 7.71
CA SER A 35 -0.36 12.08 8.58
C SER A 35 -1.16 10.89 9.12
N LYS A 36 -1.59 10.99 10.38
CA LYS A 36 -2.42 9.96 11.03
C LYS A 36 -3.73 9.73 10.28
N THR A 37 -4.30 10.75 9.65
CA THR A 37 -5.55 10.65 8.88
C THR A 37 -5.41 9.75 7.66
N LEU A 38 -4.34 9.91 6.87
CA LEU A 38 -4.09 9.05 5.71
C LEU A 38 -3.82 7.60 6.13
N LYS A 39 -3.01 7.41 7.19
CA LYS A 39 -2.76 6.08 7.78
C LYS A 39 -4.05 5.41 8.22
N ARG A 40 -4.92 6.12 8.94
CA ARG A 40 -6.24 5.62 9.38
C ARG A 40 -7.13 5.25 8.21
N ARG A 41 -7.15 6.07 7.15
CA ARG A 41 -7.92 5.79 5.92
C ARG A 41 -7.45 4.49 5.27
N ARG A 42 -6.13 4.32 5.09
CA ARG A 42 -5.55 3.08 4.57
C ARG A 42 -5.95 1.87 5.42
N THR A 43 -5.71 1.93 6.73
CA THR A 43 -6.05 0.81 7.64
C THR A 43 -7.53 0.45 7.60
N ARG A 44 -8.43 1.45 7.50
CA ARG A 44 -9.87 1.19 7.39
C ARG A 44 -10.23 0.45 6.10
N LEU A 45 -9.65 0.84 4.98
CA LEU A 45 -9.87 0.20 3.68
C LEU A 45 -9.29 -1.22 3.66
N ASP A 46 -8.07 -1.40 4.16
CA ASP A 46 -7.43 -2.72 4.25
C ASP A 46 -8.25 -3.68 5.13
N ARG A 47 -8.75 -3.20 6.28
CA ARG A 47 -9.65 -4.00 7.14
C ARG A 47 -10.95 -4.35 6.44
N ARG A 48 -11.53 -3.41 5.69
CA ARG A 48 -12.76 -3.65 4.93
C ARG A 48 -12.53 -4.68 3.83
N TYR A 49 -11.42 -4.59 3.10
CA TYR A 49 -11.04 -5.56 2.09
C TYR A 49 -10.90 -6.94 2.71
N ARG A 50 -10.10 -7.07 3.77
CA ARG A 50 -9.88 -8.35 4.47
C ARG A 50 -11.17 -8.95 5.03
N LYS A 51 -12.09 -8.13 5.54
CA LYS A 51 -13.39 -8.60 6.04
C LYS A 51 -14.25 -9.22 4.94
N LEU A 52 -14.20 -8.68 3.72
CA LEU A 52 -15.08 -9.09 2.62
C LEU A 52 -14.45 -10.17 1.73
N PHE A 53 -13.13 -10.12 1.54
CA PHE A 53 -12.41 -10.92 0.54
C PHE A 53 -11.26 -11.76 1.15
N GLY A 54 -10.97 -11.58 2.45
CA GLY A 54 -9.87 -12.26 3.12
C GLY A 54 -8.50 -11.77 2.64
N SER A 55 -7.57 -12.71 2.48
CA SER A 55 -6.23 -12.47 1.91
C SER A 55 -6.18 -12.72 0.40
N ASN A 56 -7.33 -12.98 -0.23
CA ASN A 56 -7.38 -13.32 -1.64
C ASN A 56 -7.20 -12.07 -2.49
N PRO A 57 -6.32 -12.09 -3.50
CA PRO A 57 -6.25 -11.01 -4.47
C PRO A 57 -7.50 -11.00 -5.35
N PHE A 58 -7.85 -9.84 -5.93
CA PHE A 58 -9.06 -9.71 -6.73
C PHE A 58 -9.09 -10.65 -7.95
N TRP A 59 -7.93 -11.07 -8.47
CA TRP A 59 -7.85 -11.97 -9.62
C TRP A 59 -8.17 -13.43 -9.28
N ALA A 60 -8.27 -13.78 -7.99
CA ALA A 60 -8.72 -15.11 -7.55
C ALA A 60 -10.20 -15.39 -7.87
N TYR A 61 -10.99 -14.34 -8.10
CA TYR A 61 -12.42 -14.44 -8.43
C TYR A 61 -12.64 -14.52 -9.95
N LYS A 62 -13.72 -15.18 -10.39
CA LYS A 62 -14.08 -15.32 -11.80
C LYS A 62 -14.24 -13.94 -12.48
N GLY A 63 -13.70 -13.81 -13.69
CA GLY A 63 -13.88 -12.62 -14.53
C GLY A 63 -15.35 -12.22 -14.65
N GLY A 64 -15.65 -10.92 -14.42
CA GLY A 64 -17.02 -10.39 -14.52
C GLY A 64 -17.96 -10.73 -13.37
N SER A 65 -17.55 -11.52 -12.38
CA SER A 65 -18.42 -11.85 -11.25
C SER A 65 -18.65 -10.63 -10.33
N PRO A 66 -19.80 -10.54 -9.64
CA PRO A 66 -20.06 -9.47 -8.67
C PRO A 66 -18.98 -9.36 -7.59
N GLU A 67 -18.43 -10.49 -7.12
CA GLU A 67 -17.36 -10.54 -6.14
C GLU A 67 -16.08 -9.92 -6.69
N ARG A 68 -15.69 -10.27 -7.92
CA ARG A 68 -14.52 -9.68 -8.58
C ARG A 68 -14.68 -8.17 -8.76
N LEU A 69 -15.84 -7.73 -9.21
CA LEU A 69 -16.13 -6.30 -9.39
C LEU A 69 -16.05 -5.55 -8.05
N GLY A 70 -16.57 -6.15 -6.96
CA GLY A 70 -16.45 -5.62 -5.60
C GLY A 70 -15.00 -5.57 -5.11
N ALA A 71 -14.24 -6.65 -5.30
CA ALA A 71 -12.85 -6.76 -4.90
C ALA A 71 -11.97 -5.74 -5.65
N VAL A 72 -12.11 -5.63 -6.98
CA VAL A 72 -11.39 -4.64 -7.80
C VAL A 72 -11.70 -3.21 -7.32
N ARG A 73 -12.95 -2.91 -6.99
CA ARG A 73 -13.33 -1.57 -6.52
C ARG A 73 -12.63 -1.22 -5.21
N LEU A 74 -12.63 -2.12 -4.22
CA LEU A 74 -11.95 -1.86 -2.95
C LEU A 74 -10.42 -1.86 -3.09
N ASP A 75 -9.86 -2.78 -3.88
CA ASP A 75 -8.43 -2.83 -4.17
C ASP A 75 -7.92 -1.51 -4.76
N ARG A 76 -8.66 -0.94 -5.73
CA ARG A 76 -8.37 0.40 -6.28
C ARG A 76 -8.42 1.50 -5.22
N LEU A 77 -9.34 1.43 -4.26
CA LEU A 77 -9.41 2.39 -3.16
C LEU A 77 -8.22 2.23 -2.20
N CYS A 78 -7.82 1.01 -1.88
CA CYS A 78 -6.62 0.74 -1.10
C CYS A 78 -5.37 1.29 -1.80
N SER A 79 -5.26 1.03 -3.11
CA SER A 79 -4.19 1.56 -3.95
C SER A 79 -4.14 3.10 -3.93
N LYS A 80 -5.28 3.78 -4.11
CA LYS A 80 -5.36 5.25 -4.00
C LYS A 80 -4.93 5.75 -2.61
N ALA A 81 -5.33 5.07 -1.54
CA ALA A 81 -4.95 5.44 -0.18
C ALA A 81 -3.44 5.25 0.06
N TRP A 82 -2.85 4.19 -0.51
CA TRP A 82 -1.41 3.98 -0.51
C TRP A 82 -0.67 5.08 -1.27
N THR A 83 -1.10 5.40 -2.50
CA THR A 83 -0.51 6.48 -3.32
C THR A 83 -0.53 7.82 -2.58
N ALA A 84 -1.62 8.14 -1.88
CA ALA A 84 -1.69 9.36 -1.07
C ALA A 84 -0.68 9.35 0.09
N CYS A 85 -0.51 8.22 0.78
CA CYS A 85 0.51 8.09 1.83
C CYS A 85 1.93 8.21 1.26
N LYS A 86 2.20 7.54 0.13
CA LYS A 86 3.48 7.57 -0.57
C LYS A 86 3.84 8.99 -1.01
N ARG A 87 2.89 9.70 -1.63
CA ARG A 87 3.08 11.09 -2.05
C ARG A 87 3.47 11.97 -0.86
N GLN A 88 2.72 11.89 0.23
CA GLN A 88 3.03 12.67 1.42
C GLN A 88 4.37 12.27 2.06
N ALA A 89 4.76 11.00 2.03
CA ALA A 89 6.07 10.57 2.50
C ALA A 89 7.21 11.21 1.69
N ILE A 90 7.02 11.32 0.37
CA ILE A 90 7.99 11.94 -0.55
C ILE A 90 8.05 13.45 -0.30
N GLU A 91 6.90 14.14 -0.28
CA GLU A 91 6.81 15.58 0.01
C GLU A 91 7.53 15.92 1.31
N ARG A 92 7.22 15.20 2.40
CA ARG A 92 7.82 15.44 3.72
C ARG A 92 9.31 15.14 3.79
N ALA A 93 9.79 14.14 3.04
CA ALA A 93 11.22 13.86 2.95
C ALA A 93 11.98 14.94 2.17
N MET A 94 11.31 15.66 1.28
CA MET A 94 11.85 16.79 0.52
C MET A 94 11.65 18.15 1.21
N GLY A 95 10.98 18.19 2.37
CA GLY A 95 10.71 19.44 3.11
C GLY A 95 9.46 20.20 2.64
N LEU A 96 8.54 19.54 1.92
CA LEU A 96 7.23 20.04 1.47
C LEU A 96 6.09 19.51 2.36
#